data_AF-A0A3S1UK30-F1
#
_entry.id   AF-A0A3S1UK30-F1
#
_cell.length_a   1.000
_cell.length_b   1.000
_cell.length_c   1.000
_cell.angle_alpha   90.00
_cell.angle_beta   90.00
_cell.angle_gamma   90.00
#
_symmetry.space_group_name_H-M   'P 1'
#
loop_
_entity.id
_entity.type
_entity.pdbx_description
1 polymer ?
#
loop_
_entity_poly.entity_id
_entity_poly.type
_entity_poly.pdbx_seq_one_letter_code
_entity_poly.pdbx_strand_id
1 'polypeptide(L)'
;PGPGGTTLYGFTEKSGYLNEVLAVADRPGKDPFVARCLSGPSAEESLAPCERDIQVGDDLSLTYRFPRELLGNWQALDAAIAAKVAGILKTGR
;
A
#
# COMPACT_ATOMS: atom_id res chain seq x y z
N PRO A 1 6.60 -15.41 2.20
CA PRO A 1 5.89 -15.04 0.95
C PRO A 1 4.42 -14.66 1.23
N GLY A 2 3.92 -13.65 0.53
CA GLY A 2 2.55 -13.15 0.60
C GLY A 2 1.88 -13.11 -0.77
N PRO A 3 0.59 -12.70 -0.82
CA PRO A 3 -0.18 -12.60 -2.06
C PRO A 3 0.46 -11.68 -3.10
N GLY A 4 0.20 -11.93 -4.39
CA GLY A 4 0.63 -11.03 -5.47
C GLY A 4 2.15 -10.92 -5.64
N GLY A 5 2.92 -11.88 -5.15
CA GLY A 5 4.38 -11.84 -5.17
C GLY A 5 5.01 -10.96 -4.09
N THR A 6 4.24 -10.61 -3.05
CA THR A 6 4.77 -9.82 -1.92
C THR A 6 5.62 -10.68 -0.97
N THR A 7 6.49 -10.03 -0.22
CA THR A 7 7.12 -10.53 0.99
C THR A 7 6.53 -9.77 2.16
N LEU A 8 6.12 -10.48 3.21
CA LEU A 8 5.54 -9.91 4.42
C LEU A 8 6.60 -9.83 5.51
N TYR A 9 6.83 -8.64 6.05
CA TYR A 9 7.73 -8.40 7.18
C TYR A 9 6.93 -7.99 8.41
N GLY A 10 7.21 -8.63 9.55
CA GLY A 10 6.69 -8.19 10.84
C GLY A 10 7.46 -6.96 11.32
N PHE A 11 6.77 -6.07 12.02
CA PHE A 11 7.42 -4.97 12.73
C PHE A 11 7.97 -5.44 14.08
N THR A 12 9.09 -4.86 14.51
CA THR A 12 9.60 -5.06 15.86
C THR A 12 8.72 -4.32 16.86
N GLU A 13 8.57 -4.82 18.10
CA GLU A 13 7.74 -4.17 19.12
C GLU A 13 8.05 -2.69 19.36
N LYS A 14 9.32 -2.29 19.21
CA LYS A 14 9.78 -0.92 19.42
C LYS A 14 9.41 0.07 18.30
N SER A 15 8.84 -0.39 17.19
CA SER A 15 8.53 0.49 16.06
C SER A 15 7.22 1.27 16.22
N GLY A 16 6.39 0.92 17.21
CA GLY A 16 5.05 1.50 17.37
C GLY A 16 4.00 0.99 16.38
N TYR A 17 4.34 0.02 15.53
CA TYR A 17 3.45 -0.60 14.53
C TYR A 17 3.08 -2.04 14.92
N LEU A 18 2.89 -2.26 16.22
CA LEU A 18 2.39 -3.53 16.74
C LEU A 18 1.07 -3.88 16.08
N ASN A 19 0.88 -5.16 15.78
CA ASN A 19 -0.26 -5.68 15.03
C ASN A 19 -0.32 -5.20 13.58
N GLU A 20 0.81 -4.83 12.98
CA GLU A 20 0.89 -4.57 11.54
C GLU A 20 1.97 -5.41 10.87
N VAL A 21 1.83 -5.58 9.56
CA VAL A 21 2.83 -6.21 8.69
C VAL A 21 3.11 -5.32 7.49
N LEU A 22 4.35 -5.34 7.01
CA LEU A 22 4.78 -4.64 5.81
C LEU A 22 4.77 -5.62 4.63
N ALA A 23 3.90 -5.39 3.66
CA ALA A 23 3.87 -6.13 2.40
C ALA A 23 4.73 -5.41 1.36
N VAL A 24 5.79 -6.06 0.89
CA VAL A 24 6.75 -5.49 -0.06
C VAL A 24 6.82 -6.34 -1.32
N ALA A 25 6.76 -5.72 -2.50
CA ALA A 25 7.00 -6.40 -3.76
C ALA A 25 7.94 -5.59 -4.66
N ASP A 26 8.87 -6.29 -5.31
CA ASP A 26 9.80 -5.69 -6.24
C ASP A 26 9.09 -5.21 -7.51
N ARG A 27 9.53 -4.07 -8.02
CA ARG A 27 9.04 -3.45 -9.25
C ARG A 27 10.24 -3.04 -10.10
N PRO A 28 10.62 -3.83 -11.11
CA PRO A 28 11.79 -3.51 -11.94
C PRO A 28 11.71 -2.08 -12.51
N GLY A 29 12.75 -1.29 -12.26
CA GLY A 29 12.84 0.10 -12.73
C GLY A 29 11.91 1.10 -12.04
N LYS A 30 11.28 0.75 -10.91
CA LYS A 30 10.45 1.64 -10.10
C LYS A 30 10.71 1.42 -8.61
N ASP A 31 10.26 2.34 -7.78
CA ASP A 31 10.20 2.09 -6.34
C ASP A 31 9.33 0.86 -6.03
N PRO A 32 9.69 0.08 -5.00
CA PRO A 32 8.96 -1.12 -4.64
C PRO A 32 7.53 -0.79 -4.25
N PHE A 33 6.66 -1.77 -4.42
CA PHE A 33 5.34 -1.73 -3.81
C PHE A 33 5.52 -2.00 -2.33
N VAL A 34 4.97 -1.13 -1.50
CA VAL A 34 5.03 -1.20 -0.04
C VAL A 34 3.65 -0.81 0.50
N ALA A 35 3.04 -1.72 1.24
CA ALA A 35 1.80 -1.45 1.97
C ALA A 35 1.95 -1.91 3.42
N ARG A 36 1.40 -1.14 4.36
CA ARG A 36 1.22 -1.55 5.75
C ARG A 36 -0.17 -2.16 5.87
N CYS A 37 -0.27 -3.35 6.45
CA CYS A 37 -1.54 -3.99 6.69
C CYS A 37 -1.69 -4.33 8.15
N LEU A 38 -2.85 -4.03 8.73
CA LEU A 38 -3.25 -4.55 10.03
C LEU A 38 -3.17 -6.08 10.02
N SER A 39 -2.87 -6.64 11.18
CA SER A 39 -2.76 -8.07 11.48
C SER A 39 -3.40 -8.37 12.84
N GLY A 40 -3.67 -9.66 13.10
CA GLY A 40 -4.42 -10.05 14.29
C GLY A 40 -5.89 -9.59 14.25
N PRO A 41 -6.58 -9.59 15.41
CA PRO A 41 -8.02 -9.31 15.49
C PRO A 41 -8.42 -7.95 14.89
N SER A 42 -7.55 -6.94 15.03
CA SER A 42 -7.78 -5.60 14.49
C SER A 42 -7.91 -5.58 12.96
N ALA A 43 -7.37 -6.57 12.26
CA ALA A 43 -7.55 -6.70 10.82
C ALA A 43 -8.95 -7.20 10.44
N GLU A 44 -9.57 -8.04 11.27
CA GLU A 44 -10.90 -8.64 11.01
C GLU A 44 -12.03 -7.63 11.16
N GLU A 45 -11.86 -6.67 12.05
CA GLU A 45 -12.82 -5.59 12.29
C GLU A 45 -12.70 -4.43 11.28
N SER A 46 -11.65 -4.42 10.46
CA SER A 46 -11.37 -3.34 9.53
C SER A 46 -11.79 -3.67 8.10
N LEU A 47 -12.60 -2.79 7.48
CA LEU A 47 -12.99 -2.92 6.07
C LEU A 47 -11.84 -2.64 5.08
N ALA A 48 -10.80 -1.92 5.52
CA ALA A 48 -9.64 -1.57 4.71
C ALA A 48 -8.37 -1.62 5.58
N PRO A 49 -7.91 -2.84 5.93
CA PRO A 49 -6.80 -3.04 6.85
C PRO A 49 -5.45 -2.72 6.21
N CYS A 50 -5.36 -2.65 4.88
CA CYS A 50 -4.13 -2.29 4.19
C CYS A 50 -4.11 -0.80 3.79
N GLU A 51 -2.94 -0.21 3.84
CA GLU A 51 -2.66 1.19 3.54
C GLU A 51 -1.35 1.30 2.76
N ARG A 52 -1.34 2.16 1.75
CA ARG A 52 -0.14 2.52 0.99
C ARG A 52 -0.04 4.02 0.86
N ASP A 53 1.18 4.52 1.06
CA ASP A 53 1.56 5.90 0.91
C ASP A 53 2.59 6.04 -0.22
N ILE A 54 2.34 6.95 -1.16
CA ILE A 54 3.21 7.21 -2.32
C ILE A 54 3.27 8.70 -2.64
N GLN A 55 4.37 9.12 -3.24
CA GLN A 55 4.50 10.46 -3.85
C GLN A 55 3.83 10.48 -5.23
N VAL A 56 3.13 11.58 -5.54
CA VAL A 56 2.45 11.82 -6.82
C VAL A 56 2.66 13.26 -7.26
N GLY A 57 2.97 13.50 -8.55
CA GLY A 57 3.22 14.86 -9.05
C GLY A 57 4.36 15.58 -8.33
N ASP A 58 4.21 16.89 -8.14
CA ASP A 58 5.19 17.75 -7.45
C ASP A 58 4.74 17.97 -6.00
N ASP A 59 5.52 17.45 -5.05
CA ASP A 59 5.34 17.64 -3.61
C ASP A 59 3.97 17.22 -3.03
N LEU A 60 3.28 16.25 -3.66
CA LEU A 60 2.04 15.68 -3.12
C LEU A 60 2.24 14.23 -2.67
N SER A 61 1.73 13.92 -1.49
CA SER A 61 1.55 12.53 -1.04
C SER A 61 0.11 12.08 -1.27
N LEU A 62 -0.02 10.82 -1.69
CA LEU A 62 -1.27 10.08 -1.73
C LEU A 62 -1.19 8.90 -0.77
N THR A 63 -2.09 8.89 0.20
CA THR A 63 -2.37 7.71 1.02
C THR A 63 -3.69 7.09 0.56
N TYR A 64 -3.71 5.78 0.32
CA TYR A 64 -4.93 5.05 0.02
C TYR A 64 -5.02 3.74 0.81
N ARG A 65 -6.25 3.38 1.19
CA ARG A 65 -6.55 2.17 1.97
C ARG A 65 -7.39 1.19 1.17
N PHE A 66 -7.17 -0.10 1.39
CA PHE A 66 -7.82 -1.17 0.63
C PHE A 66 -8.03 -2.46 1.44
N PRO A 67 -9.01 -3.30 1.05
CA PRO A 67 -9.21 -4.64 1.63
C PRO A 67 -8.00 -5.55 1.40
N ARG A 68 -7.68 -6.41 2.38
CA ARG A 68 -6.48 -7.27 2.34
C ARG A 68 -6.51 -8.23 1.14
N GLU A 69 -7.69 -8.62 0.70
CA GLU A 69 -7.93 -9.54 -0.41
C GLU A 69 -7.38 -8.98 -1.74
N LEU A 70 -7.35 -7.65 -1.89
CA LEU A 70 -6.80 -7.00 -3.08
C LEU A 70 -5.27 -7.01 -3.11
N LEU A 71 -4.58 -7.41 -2.03
CA LEU A 71 -3.13 -7.59 -2.07
C LEU A 71 -2.71 -8.64 -3.10
N GLY A 72 -3.56 -9.62 -3.41
CA GLY A 72 -3.29 -10.58 -4.50
C GLY A 72 -3.21 -9.93 -5.88
N ASN A 73 -3.91 -8.81 -6.07
CA ASN A 73 -4.03 -8.07 -7.33
C ASN A 73 -3.49 -6.63 -7.20
N TRP A 74 -2.52 -6.41 -6.31
CA TRP A 74 -2.04 -5.07 -5.97
C TRP A 74 -1.54 -4.30 -7.19
N GLN A 75 -1.00 -4.99 -8.20
CA GLN A 75 -0.49 -4.38 -9.44
C GLN A 75 -1.60 -3.64 -10.17
N ALA A 76 -2.76 -4.27 -10.32
CA ALA A 76 -3.92 -3.67 -10.98
C ALA A 76 -4.50 -2.52 -10.16
N LEU A 77 -4.57 -2.69 -8.84
CA LEU A 77 -5.02 -1.65 -7.92
C LEU A 77 -4.12 -0.39 -7.98
N ASP A 78 -2.81 -0.56 -7.80
CA ASP A 78 -1.82 0.52 -7.81
C ASP A 78 -1.82 1.25 -9.15
N ALA A 79 -1.89 0.53 -10.27
CA ALA A 79 -2.00 1.13 -11.60
C ALA A 79 -3.30 1.94 -11.79
N ALA A 80 -4.45 1.42 -11.33
CA ALA A 80 -5.72 2.12 -11.44
C ALA A 80 -5.77 3.39 -10.58
N ILE A 81 -5.22 3.33 -9.35
CA ILE A 81 -5.11 4.49 -8.46
C ILE A 81 -4.18 5.54 -9.07
N ALA A 82 -3.00 5.15 -9.55
CA ALA A 82 -2.06 6.07 -10.19
C ALA A 82 -2.69 6.77 -11.41
N ALA A 83 -3.38 6.01 -12.28
CA ALA A 83 -4.08 6.57 -13.43
C ALA A 83 -5.21 7.54 -13.02
N LYS A 84 -5.98 7.19 -11.99
CA LYS A 84 -7.05 8.06 -11.46
C LYS A 84 -6.48 9.38 -10.94
N VAL A 85 -5.41 9.31 -10.15
CA VAL A 85 -4.78 10.47 -9.52
C VAL A 85 -4.14 11.37 -10.58
N ALA A 86 -3.44 10.79 -11.57
CA ALA A 86 -2.90 11.56 -12.70
C ALA A 86 -3.98 12.38 -13.43
N GLY A 87 -5.21 11.86 -13.54
CA GLY A 87 -6.33 12.61 -14.12
C GLY A 87 -6.96 13.68 -13.21
N ILE A 88 -6.74 13.59 -11.89
CA ILE A 88 -7.19 14.59 -10.90
C ILE A 88 -6.20 15.73 -10.79
N LEU A 89 -4.90 15.43 -10.81
CA LEU A 89 -3.84 16.42 -10.68
C LEU A 89 -3.89 17.39 -11.86
N LYS A 90 -4.35 18.62 -11.58
CA LYS A 90 -4.18 19.74 -12.50
C LYS A 90 -2.80 20.32 -12.23
N THR A 91 -1.89 20.21 -13.19
CA THR A 91 -0.62 20.95 -13.15
C THR A 91 -0.97 22.44 -13.04
N GLY A 92 -0.54 23.08 -11.94
CA GLY A 92 -0.61 24.54 -11.82
C GLY A 92 0.10 25.16 -13.02
N ARG A 93 -0.62 26.00 -13.77
CA ARG A 93 -0.09 26.67 -14.96
C ARG A 93 0.69 27.91 -14.57
#